data_AF-A0A7X7XT60-F1
#
_entry.id   AF-A0A7X7XT60-F1
#
_cell.length_a   1.000
_cell.length_b   1.000
_cell.length_c   1.000
_cell.angle_alpha   90.00
_cell.angle_beta   90.00
_cell.angle_gamma   90.00
#
_symmetry.space_group_name_H-M   'P 1'
#
loop_
_entity.id
_entity.type
_entity.pdbx_description
1 polymer ?
#
loop_
_entity_poly.entity_id
_entity_poly.type
_entity_poly.pdbx_seq_one_letter_code
_entity_poly.pdbx_strand_id
1 'polypeptide(L)'
;MRLDIKKDLRELYNYLLKEDIKTYLLSDDFKEFCEKNLDIKDIWSESEKYANNMNFLLFSFRGKSEIIEVSFGIFLEKITNLGKDKFLEIILKIIKDFMKSKNREVNLDDIYKNIKNLNYTIEEVTEKFKTI
;
A
#
# COMPACT_ATOMS: atom_id res chain seq x y z
N MET A 1 2.17 -19.42 5.26
CA MET A 1 1.81 -19.04 3.88
C MET A 1 2.47 -17.72 3.55
N ARG A 2 3.36 -17.67 2.55
CA ARG A 2 3.88 -16.41 2.02
C ARG A 2 2.88 -15.96 0.95
N LEU A 3 2.33 -14.76 1.10
CA LEU A 3 1.65 -14.08 -0.01
C LEU A 3 2.65 -14.00 -1.15
N ASP A 4 2.31 -14.55 -2.31
CA ASP A 4 3.18 -14.46 -3.48
C ASP A 4 2.96 -13.12 -4.18
N ILE A 5 3.39 -12.06 -3.49
CA ILE A 5 3.37 -10.71 -4.05
C ILE A 5 4.26 -10.71 -5.29
N LYS A 6 3.73 -10.22 -6.42
CA LYS A 6 4.50 -10.00 -7.67
C LYS A 6 5.89 -9.46 -7.33
N LYS A 7 6.93 -10.05 -7.93
CA LYS A 7 8.34 -9.77 -7.61
C LYS A 7 8.64 -8.27 -7.56
N ASP A 8 8.06 -7.52 -8.51
CA ASP A 8 8.32 -6.10 -8.67
C ASP A 8 7.68 -5.26 -7.53
N LEU A 9 6.54 -5.69 -6.97
CA LEU A 9 5.88 -5.04 -5.82
C LEU A 9 6.48 -5.43 -4.46
N ARG A 10 7.21 -6.55 -4.42
CA ARG A 10 7.72 -7.13 -3.17
C ARG A 10 8.69 -6.20 -2.44
N GLU A 11 9.53 -5.48 -3.18
CA GLU A 11 10.50 -4.56 -2.59
C GLU A 11 9.82 -3.36 -1.94
N LEU A 12 8.89 -2.73 -2.67
CA LEU A 12 8.06 -1.64 -2.15
C LEU A 12 7.25 -2.07 -0.92
N TYR A 13 6.58 -3.21 -0.99
CA TYR A 13 5.82 -3.77 0.12
C TYR A 13 6.71 -3.95 1.37
N ASN A 14 7.85 -4.63 1.22
CA ASN A 14 8.76 -4.88 2.32
C ASN A 14 9.35 -3.60 2.90
N TYR A 15 9.64 -2.61 2.06
CA TYR A 15 10.11 -1.30 2.49
C TYR A 15 9.06 -0.60 3.36
N LEU A 16 7.82 -0.47 2.87
CA LEU A 16 6.75 0.21 3.59
C LEU A 16 6.38 -0.51 4.91
N LEU A 17 6.45 -1.85 4.94
CA LEU A 17 6.27 -2.60 6.18
C LEU A 17 7.37 -2.33 7.21
N LYS A 18 8.63 -2.22 6.78
CA LYS A 18 9.75 -1.86 7.67
C LYS A 18 9.59 -0.45 8.24
N GLU A 19 9.04 0.46 7.45
CA GLU A 19 8.66 1.81 7.90
C GLU A 19 7.42 1.82 8.80
N ASP A 20 6.79 0.68 9.06
CA ASP A 20 5.62 0.56 9.94
C ASP A 20 4.36 1.27 9.37
N ILE A 21 4.18 1.18 8.04
CA ILE A 21 3.00 1.72 7.33
C ILE A 21 1.67 1.20 7.88
N LYS A 22 1.68 0.02 8.52
CA LYS A 22 0.50 -0.59 9.16
C LYS A 22 -0.18 0.32 10.17
N THR A 23 0.57 1.21 10.83
CA THR A 23 -0.02 2.17 11.77
C THR A 23 -0.91 3.18 11.07
N TYR A 24 -0.52 3.63 9.88
CA TYR A 24 -1.35 4.46 9.02
C TYR A 24 -2.52 3.66 8.42
N LEU A 25 -2.30 2.45 7.93
CA LEU A 25 -3.38 1.61 7.40
C LEU A 25 -4.47 1.26 8.44
N LEU A 26 -4.14 1.37 9.72
CA LEU A 26 -5.06 1.19 10.85
C LEU A 26 -5.69 2.51 11.35
N SER A 27 -5.27 3.66 10.83
CA SER A 27 -5.71 4.97 11.33
C SER A 27 -7.00 5.45 10.66
N ASP A 28 -7.64 6.43 11.31
CA ASP A 28 -8.81 7.11 10.74
C ASP A 28 -8.45 7.91 9.47
N ASP A 29 -7.20 8.38 9.33
CA ASP A 29 -6.74 9.10 8.13
C ASP A 29 -6.82 8.20 6.88
N PHE A 30 -6.35 6.95 6.99
CA PHE A 30 -6.42 6.01 5.87
C PHE A 30 -7.86 5.59 5.57
N LYS A 31 -8.70 5.46 6.60
CA LYS A 31 -10.12 5.21 6.43
C LYS A 31 -10.80 6.36 5.67
N GLU A 32 -10.52 7.60 6.03
CA GLU A 32 -11.04 8.78 5.34
C GLU A 32 -10.53 8.85 3.89
N PHE A 33 -9.25 8.53 3.65
CA PHE A 33 -8.69 8.41 2.31
C PHE A 33 -9.47 7.41 1.45
N CYS A 34 -9.76 6.22 1.99
CA CYS A 34 -10.56 5.22 1.30
C CYS A 34 -11.98 5.72 1.05
N GLU A 35 -12.66 6.31 2.04
CA GLU A 35 -14.04 6.79 1.91
C GLU A 35 -14.20 7.89 0.87
N LYS A 36 -13.18 8.73 0.66
CA LYS A 36 -13.16 9.77 -0.39
C LYS A 36 -12.94 9.21 -1.80
N ASN A 37 -12.51 7.96 -1.93
CA ASN A 37 -12.21 7.31 -3.20
C ASN A 37 -12.95 5.98 -3.29
N LEU A 38 -14.18 5.98 -3.84
CA LEU A 38 -15.07 4.81 -3.86
C LEU A 38 -14.38 3.53 -4.38
N ASP A 39 -13.65 3.60 -5.50
CA ASP A 39 -12.92 2.46 -6.06
C ASP A 39 -11.88 1.89 -5.08
N ILE A 40 -11.21 2.77 -4.33
CA ILE A 40 -10.18 2.39 -3.35
C ILE A 40 -10.81 1.75 -2.11
N LYS A 41 -11.93 2.28 -1.64
CA LYS A 41 -12.69 1.71 -0.54
C LYS A 41 -13.09 0.27 -0.83
N ASP A 42 -13.59 0.01 -2.03
CA ASP A 42 -14.03 -1.32 -2.42
C ASP A 42 -12.85 -2.27 -2.56
N ILE A 43 -11.77 -1.84 -3.22
CA ILE A 43 -10.54 -2.64 -3.35
C ILE A 43 -9.95 -2.98 -1.97
N TRP A 44 -9.85 -2.00 -1.07
CA TRP A 44 -9.36 -2.21 0.29
C TRP A 44 -10.25 -3.19 1.06
N SER A 45 -11.57 -2.97 1.06
CA SER A 45 -12.54 -3.81 1.76
C SER A 45 -12.50 -5.26 1.27
N GLU A 46 -12.38 -5.47 -0.04
CA GLU A 46 -12.22 -6.82 -0.60
C GLU A 46 -10.88 -7.46 -0.21
N SER A 47 -9.82 -6.66 -0.12
CA SER A 47 -8.49 -7.13 0.28
C SER A 47 -8.50 -7.58 1.73
N GLU A 48 -9.15 -6.83 2.61
CA GLU A 48 -9.38 -7.21 4.02
C GLU A 48 -10.22 -8.48 4.15
N LYS A 49 -11.33 -8.57 3.40
CA LYS A 49 -12.17 -9.78 3.38
C LYS A 49 -11.38 -11.02 2.96
N TYR A 50 -10.56 -10.90 1.91
CA TYR A 50 -9.75 -12.00 1.42
C TYR A 50 -8.67 -12.40 2.43
N ALA A 51 -7.96 -11.43 3.01
CA ALA A 51 -6.96 -11.66 4.06
C ALA A 51 -7.59 -12.36 5.27
N ASN A 52 -8.76 -11.91 5.70
CA ASN A 52 -9.50 -12.48 6.83
C ASN A 52 -9.97 -13.91 6.54
N ASN A 53 -10.48 -14.18 5.33
CA ASN A 53 -10.89 -15.52 4.92
C ASN A 53 -9.70 -16.49 4.84
N MET A 54 -8.54 -16.04 4.34
CA MET A 54 -7.31 -16.84 4.39
C MET A 54 -6.87 -17.15 5.82
N ASN A 55 -6.98 -16.18 6.71
CA ASN A 55 -6.63 -16.34 8.11
C ASN A 55 -7.55 -17.35 8.82
N PHE A 56 -8.85 -17.29 8.54
CA PHE A 56 -9.85 -18.22 9.06
C PHE A 56 -9.58 -19.68 8.64
N LEU A 57 -9.15 -19.91 7.40
CA LEU A 57 -8.89 -21.25 6.86
C LEU A 57 -7.60 -21.90 7.40
N LEU A 58 -6.69 -21.13 8.02
CA LEU A 58 -5.32 -21.59 8.33
C LEU A 58 -4.98 -21.75 9.82
N PHE A 59 -5.97 -21.66 10.74
CA PHE A 59 -5.81 -21.97 12.18
C PHE A 59 -4.54 -21.40 12.84
N SER A 60 -4.30 -20.09 12.72
CA SER A 60 -3.50 -19.42 13.74
C SER A 60 -4.08 -18.05 14.07
N PHE A 61 -4.11 -17.73 15.37
CA PHE A 61 -4.56 -16.46 15.92
C PHE A 61 -3.65 -15.33 15.45
N ARG A 62 -3.80 -14.90 14.20
CA ARG A 62 -3.08 -13.75 13.65
C ARG A 62 -3.81 -12.49 14.05
N GLY A 63 -3.15 -11.63 14.84
CA GLY A 63 -3.72 -10.38 15.31
C GLY A 63 -4.06 -9.43 14.16
N LYS A 64 -4.85 -8.39 14.45
CA LYS A 64 -5.30 -7.38 13.47
C LYS A 64 -4.18 -6.83 12.58
N SER A 65 -2.97 -6.65 13.14
CA SER A 65 -1.78 -6.19 12.41
C SER A 65 -1.40 -7.10 11.24
N GLU A 66 -1.42 -8.42 11.43
CA GLU A 66 -1.02 -9.37 10.37
C GLU A 66 -2.07 -9.43 9.25
N ILE A 67 -3.35 -9.31 9.59
CA ILE A 67 -4.43 -9.19 8.60
C ILE A 67 -4.21 -7.96 7.74
N ILE A 68 -3.82 -6.83 8.34
CA ILE A 68 -3.54 -5.58 7.61
C ILE A 68 -2.34 -5.72 6.68
N GLU A 69 -1.25 -6.36 7.12
CA GLU A 69 -0.08 -6.61 6.28
C GLU A 69 -0.45 -7.47 5.05
N VAL A 70 -1.20 -8.55 5.27
CA VAL A 70 -1.71 -9.42 4.20
C VAL A 70 -2.65 -8.63 3.27
N SER A 71 -3.56 -7.84 3.83
CA SER A 71 -4.50 -7.00 3.08
C SER A 71 -3.78 -5.98 2.22
N PHE A 72 -2.71 -5.37 2.74
CA PHE A 72 -1.91 -4.41 2.00
C PHE A 72 -1.21 -5.03 0.79
N GLY A 73 -0.67 -6.25 0.93
CA GLY A 73 -0.10 -6.98 -0.19
C GLY A 73 -1.12 -7.19 -1.32
N ILE A 74 -2.32 -7.67 -0.97
CA ILE A 74 -3.42 -7.92 -1.93
C ILE A 74 -3.90 -6.60 -2.54
N PHE A 75 -4.02 -5.56 -1.72
CA PHE A 75 -4.42 -4.23 -2.15
C PHE A 75 -3.47 -3.68 -3.22
N LEU A 76 -2.16 -3.74 -2.98
CA LEU A 76 -1.13 -3.33 -3.96
C LEU A 76 -1.29 -4.06 -5.28
N GLU A 77 -1.50 -5.38 -5.25
CA GLU A 77 -1.72 -6.15 -6.48
C GLU A 77 -2.97 -5.71 -7.23
N LYS A 78 -4.08 -5.49 -6.52
CA LYS A 78 -5.32 -5.05 -7.14
C LYS A 78 -5.21 -3.66 -7.74
N ILE A 79 -4.59 -2.70 -7.04
CA ILE A 79 -4.43 -1.34 -7.58
C ILE A 79 -3.47 -1.29 -8.79
N THR A 80 -2.56 -2.26 -8.96
CA THR A 80 -1.77 -2.34 -10.22
C THR A 80 -2.64 -2.63 -11.45
N ASN A 81 -3.78 -3.31 -11.27
CA ASN A 81 -4.68 -3.62 -12.37
C ASN A 81 -5.54 -2.41 -12.81
N LEU A 82 -5.52 -1.29 -12.06
CA LEU A 82 -6.19 -0.05 -12.42
C LEU A 82 -5.42 0.76 -13.48
N GLY A 83 -4.23 0.30 -13.87
CA GLY A 83 -3.35 0.97 -14.80
C GLY A 83 -2.23 1.76 -14.11
N LYS A 84 -1.15 1.96 -14.86
CA LYS A 84 0.12 2.53 -14.41
C LYS A 84 -0.07 3.89 -13.70
N ASP A 85 -0.83 4.79 -14.33
CA ASP A 85 -1.04 6.13 -13.81
C ASP A 85 -1.81 6.17 -12.50
N LYS A 86 -2.87 5.37 -12.40
CA LYS A 86 -3.75 5.35 -11.23
C LYS A 86 -3.07 4.65 -10.06
N PHE A 87 -2.36 3.55 -10.31
CA PHE A 87 -1.50 2.91 -9.32
C PHE A 87 -0.54 3.93 -8.69
N LEU A 88 0.17 4.68 -9.53
CA LEU A 88 1.18 5.63 -9.07
C LEU A 88 0.55 6.76 -8.23
N GLU A 89 -0.59 7.29 -8.66
CA GLU A 89 -1.34 8.30 -7.91
C GLU A 89 -1.73 7.80 -6.52
N ILE A 90 -2.32 6.60 -6.44
CA ILE A 90 -2.78 6.00 -5.17
C ILE A 90 -1.60 5.75 -4.23
N ILE A 91 -0.52 5.13 -4.73
CA ILE A 91 0.60 4.74 -3.88
C ILE A 91 1.36 5.96 -3.36
N LEU A 92 1.55 6.99 -4.19
CA LEU A 92 2.19 8.23 -3.76
C LEU A 92 1.34 8.96 -2.73
N LYS A 93 0.02 8.97 -2.91
CA LYS A 93 -0.91 9.55 -1.93
C LYS A 93 -0.83 8.83 -0.59
N ILE A 94 -0.87 7.50 -0.59
CA ILE A 94 -0.70 6.68 0.62
C ILE A 94 0.61 7.00 1.32
N ILE A 95 1.71 7.09 0.58
CA ILE A 95 3.04 7.38 1.13
C ILE A 95 3.09 8.79 1.73
N LYS A 96 2.54 9.80 1.04
CA LYS A 96 2.50 11.18 1.52
C LYS A 96 1.68 11.32 2.80
N ASP A 97 0.51 10.69 2.84
CA ASP A 97 -0.36 10.71 4.02
C ASP A 97 0.27 9.92 5.18
N PHE A 98 0.95 8.81 4.90
CA PHE A 98 1.74 8.06 5.87
C PHE A 98 2.88 8.92 6.48
N MET A 99 3.66 9.62 5.66
CA MET A 99 4.72 10.53 6.12
C MET A 99 4.17 11.61 7.05
N LYS A 100 3.02 12.20 6.68
CA LYS A 100 2.32 13.18 7.49
C LYS A 100 1.89 12.60 8.83
N SER A 101 1.33 11.38 8.85
CA SER A 101 0.88 10.71 10.08
C SER A 101 2.01 10.41 11.07
N LYS A 102 3.23 10.13 10.59
CA LYS A 102 4.41 9.87 11.42
C LYS A 102 5.13 11.13 11.89
N ASN A 103 4.71 12.32 11.44
CA ASN A 103 5.42 13.59 11.63
C ASN A 103 6.93 13.47 11.32
N ARG A 104 7.28 12.70 10.28
CA ARG A 104 8.66 12.38 9.91
C ARG A 104 8.80 12.37 8.39
N GLU A 105 9.92 12.91 7.91
CA GLU A 105 10.33 12.75 6.52
C GLU A 105 10.80 11.30 6.29
N VAL A 106 9.99 10.51 5.59
CA VAL A 106 10.44 9.25 4.99
C VAL A 106 11.38 9.58 3.84
N ASN A 107 12.45 8.80 3.68
CA ASN A 107 13.40 9.00 2.60
C ASN A 107 12.75 8.72 1.24
N LEU A 108 12.36 9.79 0.54
CA LEU A 108 11.73 9.70 -0.77
C LEU A 108 12.64 8.99 -1.78
N ASP A 109 13.96 9.07 -1.66
CA ASP A 109 14.90 8.38 -2.55
C ASP A 109 14.74 6.86 -2.51
N ASP A 110 14.45 6.30 -1.34
CA ASP A 110 14.26 4.86 -1.20
C ASP A 110 12.88 4.43 -1.72
N ILE A 111 11.86 5.27 -1.55
CA ILE A 111 10.56 5.10 -2.20
C ILE A 111 10.71 5.15 -3.73
N TYR A 112 11.44 6.14 -4.25
CA TYR A 112 11.70 6.31 -5.69
C TYR A 112 12.44 5.10 -6.27
N LYS A 113 13.45 4.57 -5.57
CA LYS A 113 14.15 3.34 -5.99
C LYS A 113 13.20 2.15 -6.08
N ASN A 114 12.34 1.96 -5.08
CA ASN A 114 11.38 0.86 -5.06
C ASN A 114 10.31 0.99 -6.16
N ILE A 115 9.84 2.21 -6.44
CA ILE A 115 8.86 2.47 -7.52
C ILE A 115 9.50 2.37 -8.90
N LYS A 116 10.78 2.76 -9.08
CA LYS A 116 11.51 2.60 -10.34
C LYS A 116 11.54 1.14 -10.81
N ASN A 117 11.63 0.19 -9.88
CA ASN A 117 11.63 -1.25 -10.19
C ASN A 117 10.28 -1.76 -10.73
N LEU A 118 9.23 -0.92 -10.73
CA LEU A 118 7.93 -1.18 -11.35
C LEU A 118 7.80 -0.58 -12.77
N ASN A 119 8.92 -0.32 -13.46
CA ASN A 119 8.97 0.33 -14.80
C ASN A 119 8.44 1.78 -14.84
N TYR A 120 8.71 2.56 -13.78
CA TYR A 120 8.47 4.02 -13.78
C TYR A 120 9.77 4.78 -13.96
N THR A 121 9.72 5.91 -14.67
CA THR A 121 10.85 6.85 -14.75
C THR A 121 10.86 7.77 -13.54
N ILE A 122 12.04 8.30 -13.18
CA ILE A 122 12.16 9.25 -12.06
C ILE A 122 11.33 10.51 -12.34
N GLU A 123 11.26 10.95 -13.60
CA GLU A 123 10.44 12.10 -14.00
C GLU A 123 8.96 11.85 -13.74
N GLU A 124 8.42 10.70 -14.18
CA GLU A 124 7.01 10.32 -13.94
C GLU A 124 6.65 10.36 -12.46
N VAL A 125 7.51 9.81 -11.59
CA VAL A 125 7.24 9.80 -10.14
C VAL A 125 7.38 11.20 -9.54
N THR A 126 8.40 11.96 -9.93
CA THR A 126 8.67 13.30 -9.40
C THR A 126 7.54 14.28 -9.74
N GLU A 127 7.05 14.26 -10.97
CA GLU A 127 5.95 15.11 -11.41
C GLU A 127 4.66 14.81 -10.65
N LYS A 128 4.30 13.54 -10.50
CA LYS A 128 3.11 13.17 -9.72
C LYS A 128 3.25 13.50 -8.24
N PHE A 129 4.44 13.33 -7.65
CA PHE A 129 4.66 13.63 -6.23
C PHE A 129 4.50 15.12 -5.91
N LYS A 130 4.87 16.02 -6.84
CA LYS A 130 4.67 17.47 -6.68
C LYS A 130 3.21 17.91 -6.81
N THR A 131 2.42 17.13 -7.55
CA THR A 131 1.05 17.50 -7.94
C THR A 131 0.01 17.04 -6.91
N ILE A 132 0.32 15.97 -6.18
CA ILE A 132 -0.46 15.42 -5.06
C ILE A 132 -0.06 16.13 -3.77
#